data_AF-A0A2X4PM19-F1
#
_entry.id   AF-A0A2X4PM19-F1
#
_cell.length_a   1.000
_cell.length_b   1.000
_cell.length_c   1.000
_cell.angle_alpha   90.00
_cell.angle_beta   90.00
_cell.angle_gamma   90.00
#
_symmetry.space_group_name_H-M   'P 1'
#
loop_
_entity.id
_entity.type
_entity.pdbx_description
1 polymer ?
#
loop_
_entity_poly.entity_id
_entity_poly.type
_entity_poly.pdbx_seq_one_letter_code
_entity_poly.pdbx_strand_id
1 'polypeptide(L)'
;MDLKMNESRLSNKICPEGMSVEEWQAQLRRESAAEANFQIEHLDDNRIWGDYLVYSGTGKYKVAFRGVRSDKNYCSCLDFRTNGLGTCKHIESVTMHLAQEVPGYPWANITYSAPYSSIYVSYKGGRSIKFRVGDNFSREFNALKREYFSEDDTLPVERYKDLDEICERAIAIDSSFRCYEDVFEFARQINDQIVWEKNVEQLFPTHKVDTPYAMQLPESLRAKVYDYCHQGYGLIVNITDTVVAHEILALAEAICTIETDHEPLGIILVEDVIRLNYWRALLDQSGLDDLPIQVVIDQQFAKQVYTTSPTSSFVYVDKADNLKEWRNPVSSALKRFKTEHLYMRISNISALTPVQLSSILQHINPYVLGPFYKFIHQYRPIFPLHNDGSNLPDLLAPFVFFHDKEDITRTTKDLMRMVPNVLTPGIETNNKKVSDFIAALGQVLEDQTAREKLLELLKRCI
;
A
#
# COMPACT_ATOMS: atom_id res chain seq x y z
N MET A 1 9.16 -13.45 -45.75
CA MET A 1 7.86 -12.79 -46.01
C MET A 1 7.64 -11.87 -44.82
N ASP A 2 8.04 -10.61 -45.00
CA ASP A 2 8.11 -9.60 -43.96
C ASP A 2 6.71 -9.26 -43.45
N LEU A 3 6.43 -9.58 -42.18
CA LEU A 3 5.31 -8.99 -41.47
C LEU A 3 5.74 -7.60 -41.00
N LYS A 4 5.55 -6.60 -41.87
CA LYS A 4 5.43 -5.21 -41.43
C LYS A 4 4.18 -5.12 -40.55
N MET A 5 4.35 -5.29 -39.24
CA MET A 5 3.35 -4.89 -38.25
C MET A 5 3.36 -3.37 -38.20
N ASN A 6 2.44 -2.77 -38.95
CA ASN A 6 2.06 -1.38 -38.78
C ASN A 6 1.15 -1.31 -37.54
N GLU A 7 1.69 -1.56 -36.34
CA GLU A 7 0.93 -1.45 -35.11
C GLU A 7 0.92 0.00 -34.65
N SER A 8 -0.25 0.64 -34.75
CA SER A 8 -0.53 1.90 -34.09
C SER A 8 -0.22 1.77 -32.59
N ARG A 9 0.56 2.72 -32.05
CA ARG A 9 0.88 2.83 -30.61
C ARG A 9 -0.37 2.60 -29.76
N LEU A 10 -0.28 1.69 -28.80
CA LEU A 10 -1.42 1.39 -27.94
C LEU A 10 -1.81 2.59 -27.07
N SER A 11 -3.12 2.72 -26.82
CA SER A 11 -3.62 3.72 -25.89
C SER A 11 -3.23 3.34 -24.46
N ASN A 12 -2.68 4.29 -23.71
CA ASN A 12 -2.42 4.14 -22.26
C ASN A 12 -3.69 4.26 -21.41
N LYS A 13 -4.85 4.55 -22.01
CA LYS A 13 -6.11 4.83 -21.29
C LYS A 13 -7.22 3.82 -21.59
N ILE A 14 -7.23 3.25 -22.79
CA ILE A 14 -8.33 2.43 -23.30
C ILE A 14 -7.75 1.10 -23.75
N CYS A 15 -8.27 0.02 -23.18
CA CYS A 15 -7.97 -1.34 -23.61
C CYS A 15 -8.55 -1.57 -25.02
N PRO A 16 -7.75 -2.02 -26.00
CA PRO A 16 -8.26 -2.35 -27.33
C PRO A 16 -9.35 -3.43 -27.29
N GLU A 17 -10.27 -3.37 -28.24
CA GLU A 17 -11.29 -4.40 -28.42
C GLU A 17 -10.64 -5.75 -28.78
N GLY A 18 -11.10 -6.84 -28.15
CA GLY A 18 -10.57 -8.19 -28.38
C GLY A 18 -9.27 -8.54 -27.63
N MET A 19 -8.73 -7.62 -26.82
CA MET A 19 -7.54 -7.85 -26.00
C MET A 19 -7.92 -7.92 -24.52
N SER A 20 -7.34 -8.86 -23.77
CA SER A 20 -7.51 -8.85 -22.30
C SER A 20 -6.75 -7.68 -21.67
N VAL A 21 -7.19 -7.27 -20.47
CA VAL A 21 -6.54 -6.17 -19.75
C VAL A 21 -5.08 -6.51 -19.42
N GLU A 22 -4.80 -7.76 -19.06
CA GLU A 22 -3.45 -8.25 -18.80
C GLU A 22 -2.56 -8.23 -20.05
N GLU A 23 -3.07 -8.65 -21.20
CA GLU A 23 -2.33 -8.60 -22.47
C GLU A 23 -2.02 -7.16 -22.87
N TRP A 24 -3.02 -6.27 -22.77
CA TRP A 24 -2.85 -4.84 -23.02
C TRP A 24 -1.76 -4.24 -22.14
N GLN A 25 -1.80 -4.53 -20.84
CA GLN A 25 -0.86 -3.99 -19.86
C GLN A 25 0.55 -4.58 -19.99
N ALA A 26 0.68 -5.84 -20.41
CA ALA A 26 1.96 -6.43 -20.76
C ALA A 26 2.54 -5.79 -22.04
N GLN A 27 1.71 -5.54 -23.06
CA GLN A 27 2.16 -4.93 -24.31
C GLN A 27 2.57 -3.46 -24.11
N LEU A 28 1.86 -2.69 -23.28
CA LEU A 28 2.28 -1.32 -22.91
C LEU A 28 3.67 -1.28 -22.26
N ARG A 29 4.03 -2.28 -21.45
CA ARG A 29 5.36 -2.41 -20.84
C ARG A 29 6.43 -2.74 -21.88
N ARG A 30 6.07 -3.54 -22.89
CA ARG A 30 6.92 -3.82 -24.04
C ARG A 30 7.16 -2.57 -24.88
N GLU A 31 6.13 -1.82 -25.25
CA GLU A 31 6.29 -0.54 -25.95
C GLU A 31 7.15 0.44 -25.14
N SER A 32 6.87 0.55 -23.83
CA SER A 32 7.66 1.39 -22.92
C SER A 32 9.11 0.95 -22.80
N ALA A 33 9.40 -0.34 -22.93
CA ALA A 33 10.76 -0.86 -22.94
C ALA A 33 11.50 -0.53 -24.25
N ALA A 34 10.82 -0.61 -25.40
CA ALA A 34 11.38 -0.25 -26.70
C ALA A 34 11.70 1.24 -26.81
N GLU A 35 10.88 2.10 -26.18
CA GLU A 35 11.13 3.55 -26.13
C GLU A 35 12.22 3.93 -25.10
N ALA A 36 12.54 3.05 -24.17
CA ALA A 36 13.47 3.32 -23.08
C ALA A 36 14.93 3.00 -23.45
N ASN A 37 15.83 3.92 -23.12
CA ASN A 37 17.27 3.73 -23.27
C ASN A 37 17.85 3.06 -22.01
N PHE A 38 17.75 1.72 -21.92
CA PHE A 38 18.38 0.94 -20.85
C PHE A 38 19.72 0.36 -21.28
N GLN A 39 20.69 0.34 -20.37
CA GLN A 39 21.90 -0.47 -20.52
C GLN A 39 21.73 -1.78 -19.75
N ILE A 40 22.10 -2.90 -20.37
CA ILE A 40 21.90 -4.23 -19.80
C ILE A 40 23.27 -4.90 -19.64
N GLU A 41 23.55 -5.37 -18.43
CA GLU A 41 24.75 -6.12 -18.08
C GLU A 41 24.34 -7.53 -17.65
N HIS A 42 25.00 -8.53 -18.22
CA HIS A 42 24.81 -9.94 -17.89
C HIS A 42 25.68 -10.31 -16.67
N LEU A 43 25.10 -10.95 -15.66
CA LEU A 43 25.81 -11.26 -14.40
C LEU A 43 26.30 -12.70 -14.30
N ASP A 44 25.87 -13.60 -15.20
CA ASP A 44 26.33 -14.99 -15.26
C ASP A 44 26.75 -15.41 -16.68
N ASP A 45 27.33 -16.61 -16.82
CA ASP A 45 27.78 -17.13 -18.12
C ASP A 45 26.65 -17.81 -18.93
N ASN A 46 25.40 -17.70 -18.48
CA ASN A 46 24.29 -18.53 -18.94
C ASN A 46 23.45 -17.81 -20.02
N ARG A 47 23.56 -18.23 -21.29
CA ARG A 47 23.09 -17.47 -22.48
C ARG A 47 21.70 -16.80 -22.38
N ILE A 48 20.66 -17.56 -22.03
CA ILE A 48 19.26 -17.07 -22.11
C ILE A 48 18.63 -16.94 -20.72
N TRP A 49 18.97 -17.83 -19.79
CA TRP A 49 18.37 -17.88 -18.47
C TRP A 49 19.37 -17.42 -17.42
N GLY A 50 19.42 -16.11 -17.23
CA GLY A 50 20.45 -15.50 -16.41
C GLY A 50 19.95 -14.39 -15.50
N ASP A 51 20.86 -13.93 -14.67
CA ASP A 51 20.71 -12.73 -13.86
C ASP A 51 21.33 -11.53 -14.60
N TYR A 52 20.63 -10.40 -14.56
CA TYR A 52 20.95 -9.18 -15.30
C TYR A 52 20.90 -7.97 -14.37
N LEU A 53 21.70 -6.98 -14.70
CA LEU A 53 21.61 -5.64 -14.14
C LEU A 53 21.14 -4.68 -15.23
N VAL A 54 19.97 -4.09 -15.02
CA VAL A 54 19.36 -3.13 -15.95
C VAL A 54 19.56 -1.73 -15.40
N TYR A 55 20.33 -0.92 -16.10
CA TYR A 55 20.61 0.47 -15.75
C TYR A 55 19.70 1.41 -16.52
N SER A 56 19.10 2.34 -15.78
CA SER A 56 18.39 3.51 -16.30
C SER A 56 19.20 4.76 -16.00
N GLY A 57 18.87 5.89 -16.62
CA GLY A 57 19.50 7.18 -16.29
C GLY A 57 19.34 7.64 -14.84
N THR A 58 18.52 6.96 -14.01
CA THR A 58 18.20 7.35 -12.64
C THR A 58 18.36 6.24 -11.60
N GLY A 59 18.77 5.03 -12.00
CA GLY A 59 18.83 3.89 -11.09
C GLY A 59 19.17 2.57 -11.76
N LYS A 60 19.39 1.53 -10.94
CA LYS A 60 19.75 0.17 -11.37
C LYS A 60 18.75 -0.86 -10.83
N TYR A 61 18.44 -1.88 -11.61
CA TYR A 61 17.47 -2.92 -11.27
C TYR A 61 18.06 -4.31 -11.46
N LYS A 62 17.95 -5.15 -10.44
CA LYS A 62 18.31 -6.58 -10.54
C LYS A 62 17.18 -7.31 -11.23
N VAL A 63 17.50 -8.12 -12.24
CA VAL A 63 16.54 -8.90 -13.02
C VAL A 63 16.98 -10.35 -13.07
N ALA A 64 16.11 -11.28 -12.69
CA ALA A 64 16.27 -12.70 -12.98
C ALA A 64 15.32 -13.06 -14.12
N PHE A 65 15.85 -13.39 -15.29
CA PHE A 65 15.05 -13.78 -16.45
C PHE A 65 15.09 -15.29 -16.62
N ARG A 66 13.91 -15.93 -16.57
CA ARG A 66 13.70 -17.38 -16.57
C ARG A 66 12.69 -17.83 -17.62
N GLY A 67 12.38 -16.96 -18.59
CA GLY A 67 11.38 -17.20 -19.62
C GLY A 67 10.52 -15.98 -19.91
N VAL A 68 10.02 -15.89 -21.14
CA VAL A 68 9.02 -14.90 -21.51
C VAL A 68 7.77 -15.12 -20.64
N ARG A 69 7.41 -14.12 -19.82
CA ARG A 69 6.27 -14.18 -18.88
C ARG A 69 6.31 -15.35 -17.89
N SER A 70 7.50 -15.84 -17.58
CA SER A 70 7.73 -16.88 -16.57
C SER A 70 7.30 -16.42 -15.18
N ASP A 71 6.71 -17.33 -14.41
CA ASP A 71 6.39 -17.15 -12.99
C ASP A 71 7.64 -17.08 -12.10
N LYS A 72 8.77 -17.56 -12.63
CA LYS A 72 10.10 -17.55 -12.01
C LYS A 72 10.91 -16.29 -12.33
N ASN A 73 10.36 -15.37 -13.12
CA ASN A 73 11.01 -14.09 -13.34
C ASN A 73 11.06 -13.30 -12.02
N TYR A 74 12.07 -12.46 -11.89
CA TYR A 74 12.16 -11.48 -10.81
C TYR A 74 12.68 -10.15 -11.35
N CYS A 75 12.17 -9.05 -10.84
CA CYS A 75 12.77 -7.75 -11.00
C CYS A 75 12.61 -6.94 -9.72
N SER A 76 13.69 -6.27 -9.29
CA SER A 76 13.68 -5.44 -8.07
C SER A 76 12.86 -4.15 -8.20
N CYS A 77 12.24 -3.88 -9.35
CA CYS A 77 11.39 -2.71 -9.53
C CYS A 77 9.99 -2.91 -8.94
N LEU A 78 9.42 -1.85 -8.34
CA LEU A 78 8.10 -1.91 -7.70
C LEU A 78 6.97 -2.28 -8.68
N ASP A 79 7.06 -1.86 -9.95
CA ASP A 79 6.10 -2.24 -10.98
C ASP A 79 5.99 -3.77 -11.10
N PHE A 80 7.13 -4.48 -11.23
CA PHE A 80 7.13 -5.93 -11.32
C PHE A 80 6.53 -6.59 -10.09
N ARG A 81 6.92 -6.13 -8.89
CA ARG A 81 6.46 -6.71 -7.63
C ARG A 81 4.94 -6.52 -7.44
N THR A 82 4.35 -5.47 -7.98
CA THR A 82 2.93 -5.12 -7.72
C THR A 82 1.96 -5.46 -8.86
N ASN A 83 2.45 -5.62 -10.09
CA ASN A 83 1.56 -5.71 -11.26
C ASN A 83 0.96 -7.10 -11.53
N GLY A 84 1.49 -8.18 -10.97
CA GLY A 84 0.90 -9.51 -11.17
C GLY A 84 1.12 -10.15 -12.55
N LEU A 85 1.80 -9.48 -13.49
CA LEU A 85 1.92 -9.88 -14.90
C LEU A 85 3.08 -10.86 -15.17
N GLY A 86 4.04 -10.97 -14.24
CA GLY A 86 5.30 -11.68 -14.49
C GLY A 86 6.23 -10.98 -15.49
N THR A 87 5.98 -9.69 -15.77
CA THR A 87 6.83 -8.84 -16.59
C THR A 87 6.74 -7.38 -16.16
N CYS A 88 7.76 -6.60 -16.51
CA CYS A 88 7.82 -5.14 -16.37
C CYS A 88 8.67 -4.60 -17.52
N LYS A 89 8.77 -3.27 -17.66
CA LYS A 89 9.62 -2.67 -18.70
C LYS A 89 11.08 -3.17 -18.68
N HIS A 90 11.63 -3.54 -17.52
CA HIS A 90 13.00 -4.06 -17.41
C HIS A 90 13.12 -5.53 -17.84
N ILE A 91 12.09 -6.36 -17.55
CA ILE A 91 12.03 -7.74 -18.07
C ILE A 91 11.89 -7.71 -19.59
N GLU A 92 11.03 -6.85 -20.12
CA GLU A 92 10.85 -6.70 -21.57
C GLU A 92 12.13 -6.15 -22.23
N SER A 93 12.87 -5.23 -21.61
CA SER A 93 14.15 -4.76 -22.16
C SER A 93 15.21 -5.85 -22.22
N VAL A 94 15.32 -6.69 -21.18
CA VAL A 94 16.19 -7.87 -21.19
C VAL A 94 15.76 -8.85 -22.28
N THR A 95 14.46 -9.06 -22.44
CA THR A 95 13.90 -9.91 -23.50
C THR A 95 14.29 -9.40 -24.90
N MET A 96 14.20 -8.09 -25.13
CA MET A 96 14.58 -7.47 -26.41
C MET A 96 16.08 -7.55 -26.69
N HIS A 97 16.90 -7.30 -25.68
CA HIS A 97 18.36 -7.43 -25.79
C HIS A 97 18.77 -8.86 -26.14
N LEU A 98 18.23 -9.86 -25.43
CA LEU A 98 18.48 -11.26 -25.73
C LEU A 98 17.98 -11.67 -27.12
N ALA A 99 16.86 -11.11 -27.59
CA ALA A 99 16.32 -11.42 -28.91
C ALA A 99 17.24 -10.93 -30.06
N GLN A 100 18.11 -9.97 -29.80
CA GLN A 100 19.14 -9.52 -30.76
C GLN A 100 20.38 -10.41 -30.74
N GLU A 101 20.74 -10.98 -29.58
CA GLU A 101 21.96 -11.78 -29.41
C GLU A 101 21.75 -13.29 -29.64
N VAL A 102 20.56 -13.80 -29.32
CA VAL A 102 20.25 -15.23 -29.36
C VAL A 102 19.08 -15.52 -30.30
N PRO A 103 19.28 -16.28 -31.39
CA PRO A 103 18.21 -16.62 -32.31
C PRO A 103 17.16 -17.54 -31.65
N GLY A 104 15.93 -17.52 -32.19
CA GLY A 104 14.86 -18.43 -31.77
C GLY A 104 13.90 -17.86 -30.73
N TYR A 105 13.86 -16.55 -30.51
CA TYR A 105 12.81 -15.88 -29.74
C TYR A 105 11.40 -16.33 -30.21
N PRO A 106 10.46 -16.68 -29.30
CA PRO A 106 10.48 -16.51 -27.84
C PRO A 106 11.08 -17.68 -27.03
N TRP A 107 11.93 -18.51 -27.63
CA TRP A 107 12.63 -19.64 -26.99
C TRP A 107 11.71 -20.65 -26.30
N ALA A 108 10.47 -20.79 -26.78
CA ALA A 108 9.43 -21.63 -26.15
C ALA A 108 9.81 -23.12 -25.99
N ASN A 109 10.77 -23.60 -26.79
CA ASN A 109 11.25 -24.98 -26.73
C ASN A 109 12.45 -25.18 -25.78
N ILE A 110 12.89 -24.14 -25.09
CA ILE A 110 14.01 -24.19 -24.14
C ILE A 110 13.42 -24.05 -22.74
N THR A 111 13.58 -25.08 -21.92
CA THR A 111 13.15 -25.02 -20.51
C THR A 111 14.32 -24.51 -19.67
N TYR A 112 14.04 -23.59 -18.75
CA TYR A 112 15.02 -23.25 -17.73
C TYR A 112 15.23 -24.43 -16.79
N SER A 113 16.43 -25.02 -16.83
CA SER A 113 16.92 -25.96 -15.84
C SER A 113 18.08 -25.33 -15.09
N ALA A 114 18.04 -25.33 -13.77
CA ALA A 114 19.14 -24.88 -12.93
C ALA A 114 19.61 -26.04 -12.06
N PRO A 115 20.93 -26.19 -11.83
CA PRO A 115 21.46 -27.27 -11.02
C PRO A 115 20.98 -27.19 -9.57
N TYR A 116 20.83 -25.98 -9.02
CA TYR A 116 20.42 -25.75 -7.65
C TYR A 116 18.89 -25.69 -7.50
N SER A 117 18.39 -26.03 -6.31
CA SER A 117 17.01 -25.80 -5.85
C SER A 117 16.87 -24.44 -5.17
N SER A 118 15.67 -23.85 -5.18
CA SER A 118 15.47 -22.52 -4.60
C SER A 118 14.05 -22.26 -4.09
N ILE A 119 13.94 -21.42 -3.05
CA ILE A 119 12.69 -20.78 -2.62
C ILE A 119 12.69 -19.31 -3.07
N TYR A 120 11.56 -18.86 -3.60
CA TYR A 120 11.39 -17.51 -4.15
C TYR A 120 9.95 -17.01 -3.96
N VAL A 121 9.75 -15.70 -4.02
CA VAL A 121 8.40 -15.11 -4.11
C VAL A 121 7.97 -15.08 -5.57
N SER A 122 6.92 -15.81 -5.92
CA SER A 122 6.22 -15.58 -7.18
C SER A 122 5.33 -14.36 -7.03
N TYR A 123 5.46 -13.42 -7.96
CA TYR A 123 4.63 -12.21 -8.03
C TYR A 123 3.52 -12.32 -9.06
N LYS A 124 3.43 -13.43 -9.81
CA LYS A 124 2.45 -13.63 -10.87
C LYS A 124 1.10 -14.06 -10.27
N GLY A 125 0.04 -13.32 -10.57
CA GLY A 125 -1.30 -13.61 -10.04
C GLY A 125 -1.47 -13.34 -8.53
N GLY A 126 -0.48 -12.76 -7.86
CA GLY A 126 -0.44 -12.56 -6.41
C GLY A 126 0.96 -12.84 -5.87
N ARG A 127 1.20 -12.56 -4.59
CA ARG A 127 2.45 -12.92 -3.91
C ARG A 127 2.29 -14.27 -3.23
N SER A 128 3.17 -15.21 -3.54
CA SER A 128 3.22 -16.54 -2.90
C SER A 128 4.67 -17.02 -2.82
N ILE A 129 5.02 -17.74 -1.75
CA ILE A 129 6.34 -18.34 -1.60
C ILE A 129 6.31 -19.70 -2.29
N LYS A 130 7.23 -19.92 -3.25
CA LYS A 130 7.27 -21.13 -4.06
C LYS A 130 8.60 -21.87 -3.97
N PHE A 131 8.55 -23.20 -4.12
CA PHE A 131 9.74 -24.06 -4.18
C PHE A 131 10.02 -24.56 -5.59
N ARG A 132 11.17 -24.20 -6.16
CA ARG A 132 11.69 -24.76 -7.40
C ARG A 132 12.73 -25.83 -7.09
N VAL A 133 12.48 -27.05 -7.57
CA VAL A 133 13.46 -28.14 -7.53
C VAL A 133 14.41 -28.01 -8.73
N GLY A 134 15.71 -28.06 -8.47
CA GLY A 134 16.77 -28.11 -9.47
C GLY A 134 17.13 -29.54 -9.88
N ASP A 135 18.12 -29.68 -10.75
CA ASP A 135 18.56 -30.98 -11.26
C ASP A 135 19.32 -31.80 -10.20
N ASN A 136 20.12 -31.12 -9.36
CA ASN A 136 20.90 -31.77 -8.31
C ASN A 136 19.98 -32.18 -7.15
N PHE A 137 20.20 -33.38 -6.60
CA PHE A 137 19.49 -33.92 -5.43
C PHE A 137 17.96 -33.81 -5.56
N SER A 138 17.44 -33.97 -6.80
CA SER A 138 16.03 -33.73 -7.09
C SER A 138 15.10 -34.67 -6.32
N ARG A 139 15.51 -35.89 -5.98
CA ARG A 139 14.69 -36.82 -5.19
C ARG A 139 14.53 -36.34 -3.76
N GLU A 140 15.62 -35.92 -3.13
CA GLU A 140 15.71 -35.41 -1.78
C GLU A 140 14.92 -34.10 -1.65
N PHE A 141 15.11 -33.17 -2.59
CA PHE A 141 14.36 -31.91 -2.61
C PHE A 141 12.87 -32.11 -2.88
N ASN A 142 12.48 -33.07 -3.73
CA ASN A 142 11.07 -33.40 -3.91
C ASN A 142 10.46 -34.03 -2.65
N ALA A 143 11.24 -34.81 -1.89
CA ALA A 143 10.78 -35.33 -0.60
C ALA A 143 10.55 -34.19 0.40
N LEU A 144 11.54 -33.30 0.60
CA LEU A 144 11.42 -32.12 1.46
C LEU A 144 10.23 -31.23 1.06
N LYS A 145 10.08 -30.97 -0.24
CA LYS A 145 8.99 -30.16 -0.77
C LYS A 145 7.62 -30.71 -0.41
N ARG A 146 7.40 -32.03 -0.51
CA ARG A 146 6.11 -32.66 -0.16
C ARG A 146 5.76 -32.57 1.32
N GLU A 147 6.72 -32.30 2.19
CA GLU A 147 6.46 -32.16 3.64
C GLU A 147 5.84 -30.80 3.99
N TYR A 148 6.17 -29.74 3.23
CA TYR A 148 5.80 -28.36 3.57
C TYR A 148 4.98 -27.63 2.50
N PHE A 149 5.16 -27.95 1.22
CA PHE A 149 4.56 -27.23 0.10
C PHE A 149 3.36 -28.00 -0.46
N SER A 150 2.39 -27.26 -0.97
CA SER A 150 1.22 -27.78 -1.69
C SER A 150 1.58 -28.32 -3.08
N GLU A 151 0.60 -28.94 -3.74
CA GLU A 151 0.76 -29.54 -5.07
C GLU A 151 1.14 -28.51 -6.17
N ASP A 152 0.79 -27.24 -5.99
CA ASP A 152 1.15 -26.12 -6.88
C ASP A 152 2.47 -25.44 -6.49
N ASP A 153 3.27 -26.11 -5.67
CA ASP A 153 4.60 -25.72 -5.21
C ASP A 153 4.61 -24.51 -4.27
N THR A 154 3.48 -24.20 -3.63
CA THR A 154 3.29 -23.03 -2.78
C THR A 154 3.47 -23.39 -1.30
N LEU A 155 4.16 -22.55 -0.52
CA LEU A 155 4.22 -22.68 0.93
C LEU A 155 2.90 -22.15 1.51
N PRO A 156 2.13 -22.94 2.26
CA PRO A 156 0.96 -22.45 2.97
C PRO A 156 1.31 -21.37 3.99
N VAL A 157 0.43 -20.39 4.21
CA VAL A 157 0.71 -19.23 5.08
C VAL A 157 1.03 -19.65 6.51
N GLU A 158 0.33 -20.65 7.03
CA GLU A 158 0.54 -21.22 8.37
C GLU A 158 1.94 -21.84 8.57
N ARG A 159 2.66 -22.09 7.46
CA ARG A 159 4.03 -22.63 7.42
C ARG A 159 5.09 -21.55 7.24
N TYR A 160 4.73 -20.26 7.14
CA TYR A 160 5.72 -19.19 6.96
C TYR A 160 6.67 -19.08 8.16
N LYS A 161 6.19 -19.40 9.36
CA LYS A 161 7.04 -19.52 10.57
C LYS A 161 8.07 -20.65 10.52
N ASP A 162 7.89 -21.64 9.64
CA ASP A 162 8.77 -22.80 9.51
C ASP A 162 9.90 -22.54 8.47
N LEU A 163 9.98 -21.33 7.88
CA LEU A 163 10.92 -21.01 6.79
C LEU A 163 12.39 -21.20 7.14
N ASP A 164 12.80 -20.83 8.34
CA ASP A 164 14.18 -21.01 8.81
C ASP A 164 14.55 -22.50 8.83
N GLU A 165 13.69 -23.34 9.42
CA GLU A 165 13.87 -24.80 9.44
C GLU A 165 13.93 -25.39 8.02
N ILE A 166 13.01 -24.97 7.13
CA ILE A 166 12.98 -25.43 5.74
C ILE A 166 14.31 -25.09 5.05
N CYS A 167 14.83 -23.87 5.25
CA CYS A 167 16.09 -23.42 4.65
C CYS A 167 17.28 -24.21 5.21
N GLU A 168 17.35 -24.43 6.52
CA GLU A 168 18.40 -25.23 7.16
C GLU A 168 18.42 -26.66 6.61
N ARG A 169 17.26 -27.32 6.52
CA ARG A 169 17.13 -28.66 5.94
C ARG A 169 17.51 -28.69 4.47
N ALA A 170 17.15 -27.67 3.71
CA ALA A 170 17.49 -27.57 2.28
C ALA A 170 19.00 -27.37 2.06
N ILE A 171 19.67 -26.55 2.88
CA ILE A 171 21.12 -26.34 2.86
C ILE A 171 21.87 -27.63 3.23
N ALA A 172 21.31 -28.42 4.15
CA ALA A 172 21.89 -29.72 4.53
C ALA A 172 21.82 -30.77 3.40
N ILE A 173 20.87 -30.67 2.47
CA ILE A 173 20.80 -31.50 1.26
C ILE A 173 21.86 -31.05 0.26
N ASP A 174 21.92 -29.74 -0.02
CA ASP A 174 22.92 -29.16 -0.93
C ASP A 174 23.21 -27.71 -0.52
N SER A 175 24.48 -27.39 -0.26
CA SER A 175 24.93 -26.05 0.08
C SER A 175 24.73 -25.01 -1.03
N SER A 176 24.44 -25.47 -2.26
CA SER A 176 24.09 -24.61 -3.39
C SER A 176 22.64 -24.09 -3.36
N PHE A 177 21.80 -24.60 -2.45
CA PHE A 177 20.41 -24.16 -2.27
C PHE A 177 20.32 -22.64 -2.07
N ARG A 178 19.28 -22.02 -2.65
CA ARG A 178 19.07 -20.56 -2.57
C ARG A 178 17.69 -20.21 -2.05
N CYS A 179 17.63 -19.41 -1.00
CA CYS A 179 16.42 -18.68 -0.60
C CYS A 179 16.58 -17.22 -1.01
N TYR A 180 15.65 -16.68 -1.80
CA TYR A 180 15.73 -15.29 -2.25
C TYR A 180 15.41 -14.32 -1.10
N GLU A 181 16.07 -13.16 -1.10
CA GLU A 181 16.03 -12.19 0.01
C GLU A 181 14.61 -11.69 0.32
N ASP A 182 13.76 -11.56 -0.70
CA ASP A 182 12.39 -11.08 -0.58
C ASP A 182 11.43 -12.12 0.03
N VAL A 183 11.85 -13.39 0.16
CA VAL A 183 11.06 -14.45 0.80
C VAL A 183 10.87 -14.15 2.28
N PHE A 184 11.94 -13.83 3.00
CA PHE A 184 11.86 -13.54 4.43
C PHE A 184 11.18 -12.20 4.71
N GLU A 185 11.39 -11.19 3.87
CA GLU A 185 10.66 -9.92 3.96
C GLU A 185 9.15 -10.16 3.84
N PHE A 186 8.73 -10.92 2.83
CA PHE A 186 7.32 -11.21 2.60
C PHE A 186 6.72 -12.10 3.70
N ALA A 187 7.43 -13.14 4.12
CA ALA A 187 6.95 -14.04 5.17
C ALA A 187 6.78 -13.33 6.52
N ARG A 188 7.77 -12.51 6.88
CA ARG A 188 7.74 -11.71 8.10
C ARG A 188 6.56 -10.76 8.10
N GLN A 189 6.35 -10.02 7.01
CA GLN A 189 5.19 -9.12 6.87
C GLN A 189 3.85 -9.81 7.19
N ILE A 190 3.65 -11.04 6.68
CA ILE A 190 2.40 -11.77 6.90
C ILE A 190 2.33 -12.34 8.33
N ASN A 191 3.43 -12.88 8.85
CA ASN A 191 3.48 -13.37 10.23
C ASN A 191 3.24 -12.26 11.25
N ASP A 192 3.85 -11.08 11.05
CA ASP A 192 3.70 -9.93 11.94
C ASP A 192 2.23 -9.49 12.02
N GLN A 193 1.52 -9.45 10.88
CA GLN A 193 0.09 -9.17 10.84
C GLN A 193 -0.74 -10.22 11.61
N ILE A 194 -0.45 -11.51 11.42
CA ILE A 194 -1.17 -12.60 12.12
C ILE A 194 -0.92 -12.53 13.65
N VAL A 195 0.32 -12.27 14.04
CA VAL A 195 0.70 -12.11 15.45
C VAL A 195 0.00 -10.88 16.03
N TRP A 196 -0.03 -9.77 15.30
CA TRP A 196 -0.71 -8.54 15.68
C TRP A 196 -2.20 -8.76 15.93
N GLU A 197 -2.93 -9.31 14.96
CA GLU A 197 -4.37 -9.59 15.09
C GLU A 197 -4.66 -10.45 16.32
N LYS A 198 -3.86 -11.49 16.54
CA LYS A 198 -3.98 -12.36 17.71
C LYS A 198 -3.73 -11.60 19.02
N ASN A 199 -2.72 -10.74 19.07
CA ASN A 199 -2.42 -9.96 20.27
C ASN A 199 -3.55 -8.96 20.59
N VAL A 200 -4.11 -8.32 19.57
CA VAL A 200 -5.28 -7.43 19.69
C VAL A 200 -6.48 -8.19 20.25
N GLU A 201 -6.81 -9.36 19.68
CA GLU A 201 -7.92 -10.21 20.13
C GLU A 201 -7.73 -10.71 21.57
N GLN A 202 -6.49 -11.05 21.94
CA GLN A 202 -6.16 -11.48 23.30
C GLN A 202 -6.29 -10.37 24.32
N LEU A 203 -5.87 -9.14 23.98
CA LEU A 203 -5.96 -8.00 24.87
C LEU A 203 -7.39 -7.45 24.96
N PHE A 204 -8.16 -7.51 23.87
CA PHE A 204 -9.50 -6.93 23.74
C PHE A 204 -10.55 -7.95 23.28
N PRO A 205 -10.85 -9.00 24.09
CA PRO A 205 -11.73 -10.10 23.70
C PRO A 205 -13.21 -9.69 23.52
N THR A 206 -13.59 -8.51 23.99
CA THR A 206 -14.94 -7.93 23.85
C THR A 206 -15.13 -7.14 22.54
N HIS A 207 -14.11 -7.13 21.67
CA HIS A 207 -14.03 -6.33 20.44
C HIS A 207 -14.20 -4.82 20.70
N LYS A 208 -13.62 -4.36 21.82
CA LYS A 208 -13.62 -2.97 22.27
C LYS A 208 -12.27 -2.68 22.91
N VAL A 209 -11.69 -1.53 22.61
CA VAL A 209 -10.48 -1.09 23.29
C VAL A 209 -10.86 -0.57 24.69
N ASP A 210 -10.34 -1.25 25.71
CA ASP A 210 -10.63 -1.01 27.12
C ASP A 210 -9.38 -0.52 27.89
N THR A 211 -8.49 0.21 27.21
CA THR A 211 -7.35 0.88 27.85
C THR A 211 -7.82 2.06 28.74
N PRO A 212 -6.99 2.53 29.70
CA PRO A 212 -7.39 3.56 30.66
C PRO A 212 -7.99 4.83 30.03
N TYR A 213 -7.43 5.32 28.92
CA TYR A 213 -8.02 6.47 28.22
C TYR A 213 -9.28 6.08 27.44
N ALA A 214 -9.24 4.95 26.72
CA ALA A 214 -10.39 4.50 25.92
C ALA A 214 -11.65 4.25 26.76
N MET A 215 -11.51 3.76 28.00
CA MET A 215 -12.63 3.55 28.94
C MET A 215 -13.40 4.83 29.30
N GLN A 216 -12.82 6.02 29.04
CA GLN A 216 -13.48 7.31 29.24
C GLN A 216 -14.35 7.71 28.05
N LEU A 217 -14.32 6.93 26.96
CA LEU A 217 -14.99 7.22 25.70
C LEU A 217 -16.27 6.38 25.53
N PRO A 218 -17.22 6.83 24.69
CA PRO A 218 -18.41 6.06 24.37
C PRO A 218 -18.06 4.64 23.86
N GLU A 219 -18.91 3.68 24.17
CA GLU A 219 -18.73 2.28 23.76
C GLU A 219 -18.64 2.11 22.24
N SER A 220 -19.42 2.87 21.47
CA SER A 220 -19.36 2.86 20.01
C SER A 220 -17.99 3.28 19.47
N LEU A 221 -17.34 4.23 20.14
CA LEU A 221 -16.01 4.72 19.78
C LEU A 221 -14.96 3.66 20.12
N ARG A 222 -15.03 3.05 21.29
CA ARG A 222 -14.14 1.94 21.69
C ARG A 222 -14.21 0.74 20.74
N ALA A 223 -15.40 0.39 20.26
CA ALA A 223 -15.58 -0.67 19.26
C ALA A 223 -14.95 -0.28 17.91
N LYS A 224 -15.16 0.96 17.46
CA LYS A 224 -14.56 1.45 16.21
C LYS A 224 -13.02 1.53 16.29
N VAL A 225 -12.47 1.92 17.44
CA VAL A 225 -11.02 1.89 17.68
C VAL A 225 -10.47 0.47 17.69
N TYR A 226 -11.26 -0.52 18.15
CA TYR A 226 -10.88 -1.92 18.03
C TYR A 226 -10.75 -2.34 16.56
N ASP A 227 -11.70 -1.94 15.70
CA ASP A 227 -11.63 -2.25 14.26
C ASP A 227 -10.36 -1.65 13.62
N TYR A 228 -10.00 -0.41 13.99
CA TYR A 228 -8.75 0.21 13.53
C TYR A 228 -7.54 -0.59 14.00
N CYS A 229 -7.49 -0.88 15.30
CA CYS A 229 -6.39 -1.55 15.97
C CYS A 229 -6.19 -2.96 15.40
N HIS A 230 -7.26 -3.75 15.25
CA HIS A 230 -7.23 -5.10 14.68
C HIS A 230 -6.69 -5.10 13.25
N GLN A 231 -7.14 -4.16 12.42
CA GLN A 231 -6.64 -4.03 11.05
C GLN A 231 -5.15 -3.60 11.00
N GLY A 232 -4.70 -2.81 11.96
CA GLY A 232 -3.31 -2.36 12.08
C GLY A 232 -2.92 -1.19 11.15
N TYR A 233 -3.80 -0.76 10.25
CA TYR A 233 -3.65 0.41 9.39
C TYR A 233 -5.00 0.84 8.83
N GLY A 234 -5.11 2.05 8.29
CA GLY A 234 -6.39 2.47 7.72
C GLY A 234 -6.45 3.84 7.07
N LEU A 235 -7.47 4.01 6.23
CA LEU A 235 -7.91 5.29 5.70
C LEU A 235 -9.25 5.66 6.35
N ILE A 236 -9.24 6.69 7.18
CA ILE A 236 -10.42 7.22 7.87
C ILE A 236 -11.02 8.34 7.01
N VAL A 237 -12.29 8.19 6.63
CA VAL A 237 -13.05 9.20 5.87
C VAL A 237 -13.96 9.94 6.86
N ASN A 238 -13.58 11.16 7.22
CA ASN A 238 -14.35 11.95 8.18
C ASN A 238 -14.20 13.46 7.96
N ILE A 239 -15.31 14.18 8.14
CA ILE A 239 -15.43 15.64 8.03
C ILE A 239 -15.16 16.32 9.38
N THR A 240 -15.39 15.64 10.50
CA THR A 240 -15.23 16.17 11.86
C THR A 240 -14.00 15.61 12.54
N ASP A 241 -13.41 16.45 13.39
CA ASP A 241 -12.05 16.26 13.85
C ASP A 241 -11.98 15.76 15.30
N THR A 242 -12.85 16.27 16.17
CA THR A 242 -12.82 15.97 17.60
C THR A 242 -13.00 14.48 17.91
N VAL A 243 -14.00 13.82 17.32
CA VAL A 243 -14.25 12.39 17.55
C VAL A 243 -13.04 11.56 17.10
N VAL A 244 -12.53 11.84 15.90
CA VAL A 244 -11.34 11.14 15.37
C VAL A 244 -10.13 11.39 16.26
N ALA A 245 -9.95 12.60 16.77
CA ALA A 245 -8.82 12.90 17.63
C ALA A 245 -8.81 12.02 18.89
N HIS A 246 -9.97 11.84 19.53
CA HIS A 246 -10.12 10.90 20.64
C HIS A 246 -9.94 9.43 20.22
N GLU A 247 -10.45 9.03 19.05
CA GLU A 247 -10.21 7.69 18.50
C GLU A 247 -8.72 7.40 18.30
N ILE A 248 -7.99 8.35 17.74
CA ILE A 248 -6.56 8.24 17.45
C ILE A 248 -5.73 8.21 18.73
N LEU A 249 -6.09 8.96 19.77
CA LEU A 249 -5.41 8.87 21.07
C LEU A 249 -5.66 7.53 21.76
N ALA A 250 -6.90 7.03 21.75
CA ALA A 250 -7.22 5.69 22.25
C ALA A 250 -6.49 4.59 21.46
N LEU A 251 -6.42 4.74 20.13
CA LEU A 251 -5.68 3.84 19.25
C LEU A 251 -4.17 3.84 19.54
N ALA A 252 -3.58 5.02 19.74
CA ALA A 252 -2.16 5.15 20.06
C ALA A 252 -1.82 4.51 21.42
N GLU A 253 -2.66 4.73 22.45
CA GLU A 253 -2.51 4.06 23.75
C GLU A 253 -2.61 2.54 23.60
N ALA A 254 -3.60 2.04 22.85
CA ALA A 254 -3.78 0.62 22.61
C ALA A 254 -2.56 -0.01 21.91
N ILE A 255 -2.05 0.64 20.87
CA ILE A 255 -0.87 0.14 20.13
C ILE A 255 0.36 0.12 21.03
N CYS A 256 0.63 1.20 21.77
CA CYS A 256 1.74 1.24 22.72
C CYS A 256 1.59 0.22 23.87
N THR A 257 0.36 -0.19 24.20
CA THR A 257 0.11 -1.24 25.21
C THR A 257 0.38 -2.64 24.67
N ILE A 258 0.09 -2.88 23.38
CA ILE A 258 0.30 -4.18 22.72
C ILE A 258 1.78 -4.36 22.35
N GLU A 259 2.42 -3.32 21.81
CA GLU A 259 3.83 -3.37 21.42
C GLU A 259 4.75 -3.25 22.63
N THR A 260 5.18 -4.38 23.18
CA THR A 260 6.09 -4.42 24.35
C THR A 260 7.57 -4.54 24.01
N ASP A 261 7.90 -4.90 22.77
CA ASP A 261 9.26 -5.34 22.39
C ASP A 261 10.20 -4.20 21.96
N HIS A 262 9.68 -2.97 21.82
CA HIS A 262 10.44 -1.79 21.43
C HIS A 262 10.03 -0.61 22.32
N GLU A 263 10.85 0.44 22.45
CA GLU A 263 10.37 1.74 22.93
C GLU A 263 9.40 2.27 21.87
N PRO A 264 8.07 2.15 22.05
CA PRO A 264 7.16 2.51 20.97
C PRO A 264 7.28 4.01 20.72
N LEU A 265 7.10 4.44 19.49
CA LEU A 265 7.05 5.87 19.16
C LEU A 265 5.82 6.10 18.31
N GLY A 266 4.92 6.93 18.80
CA GLY A 266 3.79 7.43 18.04
C GLY A 266 4.13 8.76 17.38
N ILE A 267 3.73 8.96 16.12
CA ILE A 267 3.88 10.22 15.41
C ILE A 267 2.52 10.66 14.85
N ILE A 268 2.09 11.86 15.22
CA ILE A 268 0.90 12.53 14.70
C ILE A 268 1.34 13.65 13.78
N LEU A 269 1.09 13.49 12.49
CA LEU A 269 1.44 14.43 11.43
C LEU A 269 0.29 15.42 11.19
N VAL A 270 0.60 16.70 11.29
CA VAL A 270 -0.37 17.80 11.18
C VAL A 270 0.04 18.86 10.15
N GLU A 271 -0.95 19.49 9.51
CA GLU A 271 -0.72 20.44 8.42
C GLU A 271 -0.08 21.77 8.89
N ASP A 272 -0.45 22.27 10.07
CA ASP A 272 -0.07 23.60 10.52
C ASP A 272 0.08 23.73 12.05
N VAL A 273 0.49 24.92 12.50
CA VAL A 273 0.72 25.25 13.93
C VAL A 273 -0.60 25.25 14.74
N ILE A 274 -1.74 25.56 14.11
CA ILE A 274 -3.04 25.55 14.80
C ILE A 274 -3.39 24.11 15.17
N ARG A 275 -3.24 23.19 14.22
CA ARG A 275 -3.42 21.74 14.45
C ARG A 275 -2.40 21.20 15.44
N LEU A 276 -1.14 21.61 15.35
CA LEU A 276 -0.10 21.25 16.31
C LEU A 276 -0.51 21.61 17.75
N ASN A 277 -0.96 22.84 17.96
CA ASN A 277 -1.39 23.30 19.28
C ASN A 277 -2.65 22.58 19.77
N TYR A 278 -3.59 22.27 18.86
CA TYR A 278 -4.78 21.50 19.18
C TYR A 278 -4.44 20.10 19.71
N TRP A 279 -3.62 19.35 18.96
CA TRP A 279 -3.23 18.00 19.34
C TRP A 279 -2.40 17.96 20.62
N ARG A 280 -1.51 18.94 20.85
CA ARG A 280 -0.76 19.05 22.11
C ARG A 280 -1.69 19.30 23.29
N ALA A 281 -2.59 20.28 23.18
CA ALA A 281 -3.57 20.55 24.23
C ALA A 281 -4.47 19.34 24.52
N LEU A 282 -4.80 18.55 23.49
CA LEU A 282 -5.58 17.32 23.66
C LEU A 282 -4.79 16.22 24.37
N LEU A 283 -3.50 16.04 24.03
CA LEU A 283 -2.61 15.11 24.73
C LEU A 283 -2.46 15.48 26.21
N ASP A 284 -2.21 16.76 26.50
CA ASP A 284 -2.09 17.29 27.86
C ASP A 284 -3.40 17.04 28.66
N GLN A 285 -4.57 17.21 28.02
CA GLN A 285 -5.87 16.95 28.66
C GLN A 285 -6.15 15.45 28.84
N SER A 286 -5.65 14.61 27.94
CA SER A 286 -5.88 13.16 28.00
C SER A 286 -5.15 12.45 29.15
N GLY A 287 -4.13 13.09 29.73
CA GLY A 287 -3.26 12.46 30.72
C GLY A 287 -2.40 11.34 30.11
N LEU A 288 -2.07 11.47 28.82
CA LEU A 288 -1.24 10.53 28.06
C LEU A 288 0.19 11.07 27.89
N ASP A 289 0.63 11.96 28.79
CA ASP A 289 1.93 12.64 28.73
C ASP A 289 3.12 11.66 28.77
N ASP A 290 2.91 10.51 29.41
CA ASP A 290 3.90 9.45 29.52
C ASP A 290 3.97 8.57 28.26
N LEU A 291 2.99 8.67 27.35
CA LEU A 291 3.08 7.97 26.09
C LEU A 291 4.09 8.69 25.18
N PRO A 292 4.98 7.93 24.52
CA PRO A 292 5.97 8.47 23.59
C PRO A 292 5.30 8.89 22.26
N ILE A 293 4.42 9.88 22.30
CA ILE A 293 3.70 10.42 21.14
C ILE A 293 4.25 11.80 20.79
N GLN A 294 4.69 11.96 19.55
CA GLN A 294 5.16 13.24 19.01
C GLN A 294 4.16 13.81 18.02
N VAL A 295 3.76 15.07 18.21
CA VAL A 295 2.99 15.82 17.22
C VAL A 295 3.95 16.68 16.41
N VAL A 296 3.98 16.48 15.09
CA VAL A 296 4.96 17.08 14.17
C VAL A 296 4.26 17.69 12.96
N ILE A 297 4.68 18.88 12.55
CA ILE A 297 4.18 19.49 11.31
C ILE A 297 4.76 18.72 10.11
N ASP A 298 3.92 18.39 9.13
CA ASP A 298 4.27 17.50 8.01
C ASP A 298 5.58 17.90 7.28
N GLN A 299 5.79 19.20 7.06
CA GLN A 299 7.02 19.70 6.40
C GLN A 299 8.29 19.49 7.23
N GLN A 300 8.17 19.52 8.56
CA GLN A 300 9.29 19.26 9.47
C GLN A 300 9.61 17.77 9.50
N PHE A 301 8.58 16.93 9.55
CA PHE A 301 8.72 15.47 9.43
C PHE A 301 9.46 15.09 8.15
N ALA A 302 9.03 15.65 7.00
CA ALA A 302 9.69 15.35 5.73
C ALA A 302 11.19 15.63 5.79
N LYS A 303 11.61 16.77 6.36
CA LYS A 303 13.04 17.11 6.53
C LYS A 303 13.76 16.14 7.47
N GLN A 304 13.14 15.74 8.57
CA GLN A 304 13.72 14.82 9.54
C GLN A 304 14.03 13.47 8.90
N VAL A 305 13.09 12.88 8.15
CA VAL A 305 13.28 11.57 7.48
C VAL A 305 14.44 11.58 6.46
N TYR A 306 14.77 12.73 5.88
CA TYR A 306 15.95 12.85 5.01
C TYR A 306 17.27 12.96 5.77
N THR A 307 17.24 13.33 7.04
CA THR A 307 18.44 13.50 7.90
C THR A 307 18.69 12.33 8.83
N THR A 308 17.64 11.68 9.31
CA THR A 308 17.66 10.56 10.25
C THR A 308 16.74 9.45 9.73
N SER A 309 16.94 8.21 10.17
CA SER A 309 16.04 7.09 9.87
C SER A 309 15.37 6.58 11.14
N PRO A 310 14.50 7.39 11.80
CA PRO A 310 13.73 6.88 12.92
C PRO A 310 12.73 5.84 12.43
N THR A 311 12.45 4.85 13.28
CA THR A 311 11.33 3.93 13.13
C THR A 311 10.23 4.36 14.09
N SER A 312 8.98 4.02 13.79
CA SER A 312 7.85 4.34 14.65
C SER A 312 6.81 3.24 14.57
N SER A 313 6.29 2.84 15.74
CA SER A 313 5.19 1.90 15.89
C SER A 313 3.93 2.41 15.21
N PHE A 314 3.64 3.69 15.39
CA PHE A 314 2.37 4.30 14.98
C PHE A 314 2.57 5.64 14.29
N VAL A 315 2.01 5.79 13.09
CA VAL A 315 1.90 7.07 12.39
C VAL A 315 0.45 7.36 12.07
N TYR A 316 -0.03 8.54 12.45
CA TYR A 316 -1.30 9.09 11.99
C TYR A 316 -1.09 10.35 11.18
N VAL A 317 -1.64 10.38 9.96
CA VAL A 317 -1.64 11.56 9.08
C VAL A 317 -2.99 12.24 9.14
N ASP A 318 -3.04 13.40 9.78
CA ASP A 318 -4.30 14.10 10.05
C ASP A 318 -5.00 14.62 8.78
N LYS A 319 -4.24 14.92 7.72
CA LYS A 319 -4.77 15.42 6.45
C LYS A 319 -4.04 14.80 5.26
N ALA A 320 -4.45 13.58 4.89
CA ALA A 320 -3.85 12.80 3.82
C ALA A 320 -4.29 13.18 2.40
N ASP A 321 -5.25 14.11 2.24
CA ASP A 321 -5.74 14.55 0.92
C ASP A 321 -4.62 15.01 -0.03
N ASN A 322 -3.54 15.55 0.54
CA ASN A 322 -2.38 16.04 -0.20
C ASN A 322 -1.40 14.93 -0.65
N LEU A 323 -1.55 13.70 -0.15
CA LEU A 323 -0.70 12.55 -0.50
C LEU A 323 -1.05 11.94 -1.88
N LYS A 324 -2.14 12.39 -2.49
CA LYS A 324 -2.48 12.08 -3.89
C LYS A 324 -1.45 12.64 -4.88
N GLU A 325 -0.69 13.65 -4.47
CA GLU A 325 0.32 14.31 -5.30
C GLU A 325 1.71 13.68 -5.08
N TRP A 326 2.25 13.00 -6.10
CA TRP A 326 3.52 12.28 -5.98
C TRP A 326 4.74 13.16 -5.70
N ARG A 327 4.67 14.46 -6.05
CA ARG A 327 5.74 15.44 -5.78
C ARG A 327 5.72 15.98 -4.34
N ASN A 328 4.71 15.61 -3.55
CA ASN A 328 4.60 16.06 -2.18
C ASN A 328 5.80 15.51 -1.36
N PRO A 329 6.60 16.37 -0.71
CA PRO A 329 7.73 15.93 0.12
C PRO A 329 7.33 14.96 1.23
N VAL A 330 6.13 15.13 1.79
CA VAL A 330 5.57 14.29 2.85
C VAL A 330 5.25 12.89 2.30
N SER A 331 4.67 12.81 1.11
CA SER A 331 4.44 11.53 0.42
C SER A 331 5.75 10.77 0.20
N SER A 332 6.79 11.48 -0.25
CA SER A 332 8.11 10.90 -0.47
C SER A 332 8.79 10.46 0.83
N ALA A 333 8.61 11.22 1.91
CA ALA A 333 9.13 10.89 3.24
C ALA A 333 8.41 9.67 3.82
N LEU A 334 7.07 9.63 3.81
CA LEU A 334 6.28 8.50 4.31
C LEU A 334 6.65 7.19 3.60
N LYS A 335 6.84 7.20 2.28
CA LYS A 335 7.26 5.99 1.53
C LYS A 335 8.66 5.47 1.88
N ARG A 336 9.49 6.29 2.52
CA ARG A 336 10.83 5.91 3.01
C ARG A 336 10.84 5.59 4.50
N PHE A 337 9.82 6.04 5.20
CA PHE A 337 9.71 5.92 6.64
C PHE A 337 9.19 4.53 6.99
N LYS A 338 9.88 3.84 7.89
CA LYS A 338 9.44 2.52 8.35
C LYS A 338 8.48 2.70 9.52
N THR A 339 7.25 2.26 9.33
CA THR A 339 6.23 2.19 10.38
C THR A 339 5.44 0.89 10.28
N GLU A 340 5.08 0.34 11.45
CA GLU A 340 4.28 -0.89 11.53
C GLU A 340 2.78 -0.57 11.38
N HIS A 341 2.32 0.54 11.96
CA HIS A 341 0.93 0.98 11.90
C HIS A 341 0.76 2.38 11.29
N LEU A 342 0.13 2.46 10.11
CA LEU A 342 -0.15 3.73 9.43
C LEU A 342 -1.65 3.99 9.29
N TYR A 343 -2.10 5.10 9.86
CA TYR A 343 -3.46 5.61 9.71
C TYR A 343 -3.45 6.97 9.03
N MET A 344 -4.43 7.20 8.17
CA MET A 344 -4.54 8.42 7.39
C MET A 344 -5.97 8.90 7.40
N ARG A 345 -6.19 10.19 7.58
CA ARG A 345 -7.53 10.78 7.44
C ARG A 345 -7.65 11.57 6.15
N ILE A 346 -8.76 11.39 5.44
CA ILE A 346 -9.19 12.27 4.36
C ILE A 346 -10.57 12.84 4.67
N SER A 347 -10.82 14.06 4.18
CA SER A 347 -12.09 14.74 4.46
C SER A 347 -13.21 14.29 3.53
N ASN A 348 -12.88 13.97 2.27
CA ASN A 348 -13.88 13.68 1.25
C ASN A 348 -13.35 12.70 0.20
N ILE A 349 -13.80 11.44 0.28
CA ILE A 349 -13.44 10.41 -0.68
C ILE A 349 -14.11 10.63 -2.06
N SER A 350 -15.26 11.31 -2.10
CA SER A 350 -15.99 11.58 -3.34
C SER A 350 -15.28 12.56 -4.27
N ALA A 351 -14.31 13.31 -3.76
CA ALA A 351 -13.47 14.21 -4.54
C ALA A 351 -12.28 13.51 -5.23
N LEU A 352 -12.04 12.23 -4.94
CA LEU A 352 -10.90 11.49 -5.45
C LEU A 352 -11.26 10.71 -6.72
N THR A 353 -10.36 10.75 -7.69
CA THR A 353 -10.35 9.76 -8.78
C THR A 353 -9.79 8.42 -8.28
N PRO A 354 -10.06 7.29 -8.95
CA PRO A 354 -9.47 6.00 -8.57
C PRO A 354 -7.93 6.03 -8.58
N VAL A 355 -7.32 6.84 -9.45
CA VAL A 355 -5.86 7.02 -9.49
C VAL A 355 -5.36 7.74 -8.24
N GLN A 356 -6.03 8.81 -7.83
CA GLN A 356 -5.66 9.58 -6.63
C GLN A 356 -5.87 8.75 -5.35
N LEU A 357 -6.99 8.03 -5.25
CA LEU A 357 -7.23 7.12 -4.12
C LEU A 357 -6.14 6.05 -4.04
N SER A 358 -5.78 5.44 -5.18
CA SER A 358 -4.69 4.48 -5.23
C SER A 358 -3.35 5.07 -4.78
N SER A 359 -3.04 6.30 -5.18
CA SER A 359 -1.81 6.99 -4.75
C SER A 359 -1.76 7.19 -3.23
N ILE A 360 -2.90 7.51 -2.60
CA ILE A 360 -2.98 7.63 -1.14
C ILE A 360 -2.79 6.27 -0.48
N LEU A 361 -3.56 5.25 -0.88
CA LEU A 361 -3.55 3.93 -0.25
C LEU A 361 -2.22 3.17 -0.40
N GLN A 362 -1.44 3.44 -1.45
CA GLN A 362 -0.10 2.86 -1.61
C GLN A 362 0.90 3.26 -0.50
N HIS A 363 0.62 4.28 0.31
CA HIS A 363 1.44 4.63 1.48
C HIS A 363 1.29 3.64 2.62
N ILE A 364 0.10 3.02 2.76
CA ILE A 364 -0.12 1.92 3.71
C ILE A 364 0.70 0.72 3.27
N ASN A 365 0.40 0.24 2.07
CA ASN A 365 1.03 -0.94 1.52
C ASN A 365 0.83 -0.96 0.00
N PRO A 366 1.89 -1.06 -0.82
CA PRO A 366 1.77 -1.03 -2.27
C PRO A 366 1.01 -2.24 -2.84
N TYR A 367 0.78 -3.29 -2.06
CA TYR A 367 0.09 -4.50 -2.46
C TYR A 367 -1.40 -4.52 -2.08
N VAL A 368 -1.88 -3.57 -1.26
CA VAL A 368 -3.24 -3.60 -0.68
C VAL A 368 -4.35 -3.54 -1.73
N LEU A 369 -4.10 -2.88 -2.86
CA LEU A 369 -5.05 -2.79 -3.99
C LEU A 369 -4.84 -3.86 -5.06
N GLY A 370 -3.85 -4.72 -4.87
CA GLY A 370 -3.34 -5.58 -5.94
C GLY A 370 -2.82 -4.76 -7.14
N PRO A 371 -2.83 -5.35 -8.36
CA PRO A 371 -2.34 -4.67 -9.55
C PRO A 371 -3.13 -3.41 -9.89
N PHE A 372 -2.42 -2.28 -9.96
CA PHE A 372 -3.00 -0.96 -10.23
C PHE A 372 -3.94 -0.94 -11.46
N TYR A 373 -3.53 -1.55 -12.58
CA TYR A 373 -4.35 -1.56 -13.79
C TYR A 373 -5.66 -2.34 -13.62
N LYS A 374 -5.68 -3.40 -12.79
CA LYS A 374 -6.90 -4.15 -12.47
C LYS A 374 -7.82 -3.29 -11.63
N PHE A 375 -7.27 -2.66 -10.59
CA PHE A 375 -8.01 -1.75 -9.73
C PHE A 375 -8.68 -0.63 -10.56
N ILE A 376 -7.93 0.05 -11.43
CA ILE A 376 -8.48 1.09 -12.30
C ILE A 376 -9.54 0.52 -13.25
N HIS A 377 -9.27 -0.60 -13.92
CA HIS A 377 -10.22 -1.15 -14.89
C HIS A 377 -11.53 -1.58 -14.23
N GLN A 378 -11.45 -2.27 -13.10
CA GLN A 378 -12.59 -2.82 -12.39
C GLN A 378 -13.42 -1.72 -11.71
N TYR A 379 -12.78 -0.76 -11.04
CA TYR A 379 -13.49 0.16 -10.16
C TYR A 379 -13.70 1.55 -10.76
N ARG A 380 -13.07 1.93 -11.87
CA ARG A 380 -13.34 3.25 -12.47
C ARG A 380 -14.85 3.56 -12.70
N PRO A 381 -15.71 2.62 -13.11
CA PRO A 381 -17.14 2.90 -13.31
C PRO A 381 -17.93 3.25 -12.05
N ILE A 382 -17.46 2.86 -10.85
CA ILE A 382 -18.18 3.13 -9.59
C ILE A 382 -17.81 4.48 -8.97
N PHE A 383 -16.82 5.19 -9.51
CA PHE A 383 -16.44 6.51 -9.01
C PHE A 383 -17.40 7.60 -9.50
N PRO A 384 -17.68 8.63 -8.68
CA PRO A 384 -17.09 8.91 -7.37
C PRO A 384 -17.60 7.98 -6.26
N LEU A 385 -16.73 7.65 -5.30
CA LEU A 385 -17.13 6.95 -4.08
C LEU A 385 -17.94 7.89 -3.17
N HIS A 386 -18.84 7.35 -2.38
CA HIS A 386 -19.68 8.12 -1.47
C HIS A 386 -19.00 8.26 -0.09
N ASN A 387 -19.17 9.43 0.54
CA ASN A 387 -18.60 9.71 1.86
C ASN A 387 -19.28 8.95 3.01
N ASP A 388 -20.36 8.22 2.74
CA ASP A 388 -21.01 7.29 3.66
C ASP A 388 -20.58 5.84 3.45
N GLY A 389 -19.70 5.58 2.48
CA GLY A 389 -19.23 4.23 2.14
C GLY A 389 -20.25 3.36 1.38
N SER A 390 -21.42 3.89 1.00
CA SER A 390 -22.51 3.07 0.44
C SER A 390 -22.21 2.38 -0.90
N ASN A 391 -21.23 2.87 -1.66
CA ASN A 391 -20.74 2.23 -2.89
C ASN A 391 -19.26 1.79 -2.79
N LEU A 392 -18.75 1.61 -1.58
CA LEU A 392 -17.38 1.16 -1.35
C LEU A 392 -17.18 -0.28 -1.87
N PRO A 393 -16.13 -0.57 -2.65
CA PRO A 393 -15.74 -1.93 -2.98
C PRO A 393 -15.42 -2.79 -1.75
N ASP A 394 -15.79 -4.07 -1.80
CA ASP A 394 -15.40 -5.07 -0.80
C ASP A 394 -13.87 -5.14 -0.61
N LEU A 395 -13.10 -4.89 -1.68
CA LEU A 395 -11.64 -4.80 -1.62
C LEU A 395 -11.14 -3.73 -0.63
N LEU A 396 -11.88 -2.63 -0.47
CA LEU A 396 -11.49 -1.50 0.38
C LEU A 396 -12.11 -1.57 1.78
N ALA A 397 -13.18 -2.34 1.96
CA ALA A 397 -13.93 -2.43 3.22
C ALA A 397 -13.08 -2.77 4.46
N PRO A 398 -12.06 -3.63 4.40
CA PRO A 398 -11.27 -3.97 5.60
C PRO A 398 -10.45 -2.81 6.18
N PHE A 399 -10.11 -1.79 5.38
CA PHE A 399 -9.16 -0.76 5.80
C PHE A 399 -9.58 0.68 5.42
N VAL A 400 -10.79 0.88 4.92
CA VAL A 400 -11.38 2.21 4.74
C VAL A 400 -12.56 2.37 5.69
N PHE A 401 -12.41 3.26 6.65
CA PHE A 401 -13.35 3.46 7.74
C PHE A 401 -14.14 4.74 7.54
N PHE A 402 -15.45 4.67 7.76
CA PHE A 402 -16.37 5.78 7.56
C PHE A 402 -17.01 6.24 8.86
N HIS A 403 -17.27 7.53 8.93
CA HIS A 403 -18.18 8.12 9.89
C HIS A 403 -19.33 8.80 9.16
N ASP A 404 -20.52 8.22 9.26
CA ASP A 404 -21.72 8.88 8.75
C ASP A 404 -22.07 10.10 9.63
N LYS A 405 -22.85 11.04 9.08
CA LYS A 405 -23.19 12.29 9.79
C LYS A 405 -24.02 12.07 11.05
N GLU A 406 -24.87 11.05 11.08
CA GLU A 406 -25.73 10.75 12.22
C GLU A 406 -24.90 10.12 13.34
N ASP A 407 -23.99 9.19 13.00
CA ASP A 407 -23.02 8.57 13.90
C ASP A 407 -22.09 9.61 14.51
N ILE A 408 -21.55 10.52 13.71
CA ILE A 408 -20.75 11.65 14.22
C ILE A 408 -21.56 12.48 15.21
N THR A 409 -22.79 12.84 14.85
CA THR A 409 -23.62 13.72 15.68
C THR A 409 -23.96 13.06 17.02
N ARG A 410 -24.29 11.76 17.00
CA ARG A 410 -24.56 10.95 18.18
C ARG A 410 -23.30 10.82 19.04
N THR A 411 -22.21 10.33 18.44
CA THR A 411 -20.93 10.10 19.12
C THR A 411 -20.35 11.39 19.71
N THR A 412 -20.46 12.52 19.00
CA THR A 412 -20.07 13.84 19.54
C THR A 412 -20.88 14.21 20.78
N LYS A 413 -22.20 13.99 20.78
CA LYS A 413 -23.05 14.29 21.95
C LYS A 413 -22.68 13.40 23.14
N ASP A 414 -22.43 12.13 22.90
CA ASP A 414 -22.07 11.18 23.96
C ASP A 414 -20.66 11.47 24.49
N LEU A 415 -19.71 11.81 23.62
CA LEU A 415 -18.38 12.29 24.00
C LEU A 415 -18.46 13.54 24.88
N MET A 416 -19.24 14.55 24.48
CA MET A 416 -19.43 15.78 25.27
C MET A 416 -20.09 15.55 26.64
N ARG A 417 -20.81 14.43 26.82
CA ARG A 417 -21.39 14.05 28.12
C ARG A 417 -20.38 13.36 29.02
N MET A 418 -19.52 12.51 28.43
CA MET A 418 -18.55 11.69 29.17
C MET A 418 -17.26 12.44 29.48
N VAL A 419 -16.80 13.28 28.53
CA VAL A 419 -15.56 14.03 28.63
C VAL A 419 -15.87 15.51 28.88
N PRO A 420 -15.61 16.05 30.08
CA PRO A 420 -15.83 17.47 30.35
C PRO A 420 -14.82 18.33 29.59
N ASN A 421 -15.26 19.50 29.11
CA ASN A 421 -14.43 20.46 28.35
C ASN A 421 -13.77 19.86 27.10
N VAL A 422 -14.52 19.11 26.29
CA VAL A 422 -14.01 18.57 25.02
C VAL A 422 -13.39 19.69 24.18
N LEU A 423 -12.11 19.54 23.84
CA LEU A 423 -11.44 20.44 22.92
C LEU A 423 -12.00 20.26 21.52
N THR A 424 -12.66 21.29 21.03
CA THR A 424 -12.91 21.43 19.60
C THR A 424 -11.69 22.04 18.95
N PRO A 425 -11.21 21.55 17.80
CA PRO A 425 -10.22 22.28 17.02
C PRO A 425 -10.77 23.69 16.86
N GLY A 426 -9.95 24.68 17.21
CA GLY A 426 -10.36 26.08 17.13
C GLY A 426 -11.04 26.27 15.80
N ILE A 427 -12.36 26.54 15.84
CA ILE A 427 -13.27 26.57 14.70
C ILE A 427 -12.45 27.07 13.53
N GLU A 428 -12.21 26.24 12.50
CA GLU A 428 -11.60 26.68 11.25
C GLU A 428 -12.18 28.06 11.00
N THR A 429 -11.35 29.10 11.19
CA THR A 429 -11.85 30.48 11.30
C THR A 429 -12.90 30.63 10.23
N ASN A 430 -14.08 31.18 10.50
CA ASN A 430 -15.12 31.29 9.47
C ASN A 430 -14.55 31.74 8.11
N ASN A 431 -13.46 32.52 8.14
CA ASN A 431 -12.53 32.82 7.07
C ASN A 431 -12.03 31.65 6.20
N LYS A 432 -11.60 30.49 6.72
CA LYS A 432 -11.19 29.31 5.93
C LYS A 432 -12.38 28.65 5.25
N LYS A 433 -13.49 28.44 5.95
CA LYS A 433 -14.74 27.94 5.33
C LYS A 433 -15.24 28.88 4.24
N VAL A 434 -15.17 30.19 4.48
CA VAL A 434 -15.48 31.22 3.49
C VAL A 434 -14.47 31.19 2.35
N SER A 435 -13.18 31.01 2.62
CA SER A 435 -12.12 30.91 1.59
C SER A 435 -12.31 29.68 0.70
N ASP A 436 -12.61 28.53 1.28
CA ASP A 436 -12.86 27.28 0.55
C ASP A 436 -14.16 27.38 -0.26
N PHE A 437 -15.19 28.00 0.30
CA PHE A 437 -16.41 28.34 -0.45
C PHE A 437 -16.13 29.29 -1.62
N ILE A 438 -15.32 30.34 -1.41
CA ILE A 438 -14.91 31.29 -2.46
C ILE A 438 -14.09 30.58 -3.55
N ALA A 439 -13.19 29.67 -3.18
CA ALA A 439 -12.38 28.91 -4.13
C ALA A 439 -13.22 27.94 -4.96
N ALA A 440 -14.15 27.21 -4.31
CA ALA A 440 -15.10 26.34 -5.00
C ALA A 440 -16.04 27.14 -5.92
N LEU A 441 -16.50 28.32 -5.47
CA LEU A 441 -17.28 29.24 -6.30
C LEU A 441 -16.47 29.71 -7.52
N GLY A 442 -15.18 30.01 -7.34
CA GLY A 442 -14.28 30.34 -8.44
C GLY A 442 -14.23 29.25 -9.52
N GLN A 443 -14.05 27.99 -9.13
CA GLN A 443 -14.07 26.86 -10.06
C GLN A 443 -15.40 26.71 -10.80
N VAL A 444 -16.53 26.93 -10.11
CA VAL A 444 -17.87 26.91 -10.72
C VAL A 444 -18.06 28.04 -11.72
N LEU A 445 -17.47 29.22 -11.48
CA LEU A 445 -17.58 30.37 -12.37
C LEU A 445 -16.69 30.25 -13.63
N GLU A 446 -15.59 29.48 -13.54
CA GLU A 446 -14.70 29.19 -14.67
C GLU A 446 -15.29 28.15 -15.64
N ASP A 447 -16.15 27.24 -15.18
CA ASP A 447 -16.88 26.29 -16.02
C ASP A 447 -18.21 26.89 -16.51
N GLN A 448 -18.37 27.00 -17.84
CA GLN A 448 -19.56 27.60 -18.44
C GLN A 448 -20.87 26.85 -18.09
N THR A 449 -20.84 25.52 -18.06
CA THR A 449 -22.01 24.68 -17.80
C THR A 449 -22.41 24.76 -16.32
N ALA A 450 -21.42 24.73 -15.43
CA ALA A 450 -21.63 24.86 -14.00
C ALA A 450 -22.14 26.27 -13.64
N ARG A 451 -21.61 27.31 -14.29
CA ARG A 451 -22.07 28.69 -14.14
C ARG A 451 -23.53 28.89 -14.57
N GLU A 452 -23.94 28.34 -15.71
CA GLU A 452 -25.33 28.39 -16.17
C GLU A 452 -26.28 27.71 -15.17
N LYS A 453 -25.87 26.58 -14.62
CA LYS A 453 -26.63 25.85 -13.59
C LYS A 453 -26.70 26.59 -12.26
N LEU A 454 -25.62 27.25 -11.85
CA LEU A 454 -25.60 28.12 -10.67
C LEU A 454 -26.56 29.30 -10.84
N LEU A 455 -26.57 29.95 -12.00
CA LEU A 455 -27.49 31.04 -12.31
C LEU A 455 -28.95 30.58 -12.32
N GLU A 456 -29.23 29.39 -12.82
CA GLU A 456 -30.58 28.80 -12.77
C GLU A 456 -31.03 28.56 -11.32
N LEU A 457 -30.17 28.01 -10.48
CA LEU A 457 -30.46 27.78 -9.06
C LEU A 457 -30.67 29.09 -8.30
N LEU A 458 -29.84 30.11 -8.55
CA LEU A 458 -29.97 31.43 -7.90
C LEU A 458 -31.28 32.12 -8.29
N LYS A 459 -31.73 31.99 -9.54
CA LYS A 459 -33.03 32.51 -10.00
C LYS A 459 -34.23 31.81 -9.37
N ARG A 460 -34.07 30.60 -8.82
CA ARG A 460 -35.13 29.87 -8.10
C ARG A 460 -35.18 30.24 -6.62
N CYS A 461 -34.15 30.90 -6.10
CA CYS A 461 -34.05 31.32 -4.70
C CYS A 461 -34.42 32.79 -4.47
N ILE A 462 -34.66 33.55 -5.55
CA ILE A 462 -35.23 34.90 -5.56
C ILE A 462 -36.69 34.76 -5.99
#